data_AF-A0A535BTR1-F1
#
_entry.id   AF-A0A535BTR1-F1
#
_cell.length_a   1.000
_cell.length_b   1.000
_cell.length_c   1.000
_cell.angle_alpha   90.00
_cell.angle_beta   90.00
_cell.angle_gamma   90.00
#
_symmetry.space_group_name_H-M   'P 1'
#
loop_
_entity.id
_entity.type
_entity.pdbx_description
1 polymer ?
#
loop_
_entity_poly.entity_id
_entity_poly.type
_entity_poly.pdbx_seq_one_letter_code
_entity_poly.pdbx_strand_id
1 'polypeptide(L)'
;TKLLQQIHNTFAPLPIWEAPYYSHEILGISQLGKLADVIFGNQDPTQVYFRGQIQEITRQGDEYILRLPLPHVEMNKVLMTKKGDEMIVEIGNFKRDITLPSVLSNQEATVARFVNKALEIHFTVPDVSSDSDVA
;
A
#
# COMPACT_ATOMS: atom_id res chain seq x y z
N THR A 1 2.07 22.42 -11.03
CA THR A 1 2.82 21.77 -12.13
C THR A 1 2.33 20.34 -12.34
N LYS A 2 2.63 19.72 -13.49
CA LYS A 2 2.26 18.32 -13.79
C LYS A 2 2.68 17.34 -12.68
N LEU A 3 3.85 17.56 -12.08
CA LEU A 3 4.38 16.74 -10.99
C LEU A 3 3.55 16.84 -9.70
N LEU A 4 3.13 18.04 -9.29
CA LEU A 4 2.25 18.22 -8.11
C LEU A 4 0.93 17.48 -8.31
N GLN A 5 0.33 17.56 -9.51
CA GLN A 5 -0.88 16.82 -9.80
C GLN A 5 -0.69 15.30 -9.73
N GLN A 6 0.47 14.78 -10.18
CA GLN A 6 0.80 13.37 -10.03
C GLN A 6 0.94 12.95 -8.56
N ILE A 7 1.54 13.80 -7.70
CA ILE A 7 1.60 13.55 -6.26
C ILE A 7 0.18 13.47 -5.68
N HIS A 8 -0.66 14.47 -5.96
CA HIS A 8 -2.06 14.47 -5.49
C HIS A 8 -2.84 13.23 -5.91
N ASN A 9 -2.72 12.82 -7.18
CA ASN A 9 -3.38 11.61 -7.65
C ASN A 9 -2.82 10.35 -7.00
N THR A 10 -1.50 10.28 -6.75
CA THR A 10 -0.85 9.09 -6.18
C THR A 10 -1.28 8.87 -4.73
N PHE A 11 -1.33 9.94 -3.94
CA PHE A 11 -1.61 9.84 -2.51
C PHE A 11 -3.09 10.00 -2.16
N ALA A 12 -3.97 10.34 -3.10
CA ALA A 12 -5.39 10.36 -2.84
C ALA A 12 -5.85 9.02 -2.21
N PRO A 13 -6.81 9.04 -1.27
CA PRO A 13 -7.51 10.18 -0.70
C PRO A 13 -6.79 10.82 0.52
N LEU A 14 -5.50 10.54 0.75
CA LEU A 14 -4.76 11.14 1.86
C LEU A 14 -4.62 12.65 1.64
N PRO A 15 -4.71 13.47 2.71
CA PRO A 15 -4.40 14.88 2.62
C PRO A 15 -2.91 15.07 2.27
N ILE A 16 -2.64 16.10 1.48
CA ILE A 16 -1.29 16.58 1.22
C ILE A 16 -1.24 18.03 1.68
N TRP A 17 -0.27 18.34 2.54
CA TRP A 17 0.04 19.71 2.92
C TRP A 17 1.38 20.11 2.29
N GLU A 18 1.45 21.33 1.79
CA GLU A 18 2.63 21.85 1.12
C GLU A 18 3.35 22.83 2.05
N ALA A 19 4.62 22.55 2.34
CA ALA A 19 5.50 23.49 3.02
C ALA A 19 6.22 24.35 1.97
N PRO A 20 6.21 25.68 2.07
CA PRO A 20 6.99 26.51 1.18
C PRO A 20 8.49 26.33 1.44
N TYR A 21 9.28 26.59 0.41
CA TYR A 21 10.73 26.57 0.54
C TYR A 21 11.22 27.84 1.26
N TYR A 22 12.12 27.67 2.22
CA TYR A 22 12.83 28.76 2.90
C TYR A 22 14.33 28.70 2.57
N SER A 23 14.94 29.85 2.36
CA SER A 23 16.39 29.97 2.11
C SER A 23 17.26 29.81 3.37
N HIS A 24 16.64 29.50 4.50
CA HIS A 24 17.27 29.32 5.79
C HIS A 24 16.61 28.17 6.55
N GLU A 25 17.30 27.63 7.53
CA GLU A 25 16.77 26.57 8.38
C GLU A 25 15.71 27.13 9.34
N ILE A 26 14.61 26.39 9.49
CA ILE A 26 13.54 26.69 10.43
C ILE A 26 13.88 26.05 11.77
N LEU A 27 14.39 26.85 12.71
CA LEU A 27 14.90 26.37 13.99
C LEU A 27 14.13 26.97 15.17
N GLY A 28 13.85 26.10 16.15
CA GLY A 28 13.19 26.47 17.39
C GLY A 28 11.67 26.63 17.28
N ILE A 29 11.01 26.58 18.44
CA ILE A 29 9.55 26.53 18.56
C ILE A 29 8.86 27.71 17.87
N SER A 30 9.44 28.92 17.94
CA SER A 30 8.84 30.11 17.34
C SER A 30 8.76 30.03 15.82
N GLN A 31 9.83 29.59 15.14
CA GLN A 31 9.83 29.47 13.70
C GLN A 31 9.02 28.26 13.24
N LEU A 32 9.07 27.15 13.98
CA LEU A 32 8.22 25.98 13.74
C LEU A 32 6.73 26.31 13.87
N GLY A 33 6.34 27.17 14.82
CA GLY A 33 4.96 27.64 14.96
C GLY A 33 4.48 28.40 13.72
N LYS A 34 5.30 29.34 13.21
CA LYS A 34 4.98 30.05 11.96
C LYS A 34 4.85 29.11 10.77
N LEU A 35 5.70 28.09 10.70
CA LEU A 35 5.60 27.08 9.65
C LEU A 35 4.31 26.26 9.79
N ALA A 36 3.94 25.89 11.01
CA ALA A 36 2.69 25.18 11.28
C ALA A 36 1.46 26.01 10.86
N ASP A 37 1.45 27.32 11.13
CA ASP A 37 0.37 28.23 10.69
C ASP A 37 0.26 28.28 9.17
N VAL A 38 1.38 28.16 8.43
CA VAL A 38 1.37 28.13 6.97
C VAL A 38 0.88 26.79 6.42
N ILE A 39 1.34 25.68 7.00
CA ILE A 39 1.03 24.32 6.52
C ILE A 39 -0.41 23.93 6.86
N PHE A 40 -0.82 24.16 8.12
CA PHE A 40 -2.11 23.68 8.64
C PHE A 40 -3.15 24.78 8.74
N GLY A 41 -2.74 26.06 8.87
CA GLY A 41 -3.67 27.16 9.05
C GLY A 41 -4.60 26.95 10.23
N ASN A 42 -5.91 26.90 9.96
CA ASN A 42 -6.94 26.67 10.98
C ASN A 42 -7.24 25.17 11.21
N GLN A 43 -6.53 24.27 10.51
CA GLN A 43 -6.73 22.82 10.64
C GLN A 43 -5.91 22.27 11.81
N ASP A 44 -6.53 21.45 12.66
CA ASP A 44 -5.86 20.85 13.81
C ASP A 44 -5.04 19.61 13.37
N PRO A 45 -3.69 19.68 13.36
CA PRO A 45 -2.86 18.60 12.83
C PRO A 45 -2.97 17.29 13.63
N THR A 46 -3.60 17.30 14.82
CA THR A 46 -3.79 16.09 15.65
C THR A 46 -4.99 15.24 15.21
N GLN A 47 -5.79 15.71 14.26
CA GLN A 47 -6.95 14.99 13.77
C GLN A 47 -6.61 13.80 12.87
N VAL A 48 -7.52 12.83 12.83
CA VAL A 48 -7.45 11.72 11.87
C VAL A 48 -8.08 12.16 10.56
N TYR A 49 -7.25 12.52 9.59
CA TYR A 49 -7.67 13.04 8.29
C TYR A 49 -8.10 12.00 7.26
N PHE A 50 -7.73 10.74 7.47
CA PHE A 50 -8.20 9.66 6.63
C PHE A 50 -8.35 8.37 7.43
N ARG A 51 -9.48 7.69 7.24
CA ARG A 51 -9.73 6.32 7.72
C ARG A 51 -10.05 5.46 6.51
N GLY A 52 -9.16 4.52 6.20
CA GLY A 52 -9.35 3.56 5.13
C GLY A 52 -8.60 2.28 5.42
N GLN A 53 -9.06 1.18 4.82
CA GLN A 53 -8.37 -0.10 4.90
C GLN A 53 -7.12 -0.07 4.02
N ILE A 54 -5.94 -0.24 4.62
CA ILE A 54 -4.65 -0.29 3.89
C ILE A 54 -4.50 -1.64 3.17
N GLN A 55 -4.98 -2.69 3.82
CA GLN A 55 -5.07 -4.06 3.33
C GLN A 55 -6.12 -4.80 4.15
N GLU A 56 -6.76 -5.79 3.58
CA GLU A 56 -7.75 -6.64 4.24
C GLU A 56 -7.39 -8.10 4.00
N ILE A 57 -7.50 -8.94 5.03
CA ILE A 57 -7.27 -10.37 4.92
C ILE A 57 -8.56 -11.06 5.33
N THR A 58 -9.17 -11.78 4.40
CA THR A 58 -10.40 -12.53 4.62
C THR A 58 -10.13 -14.02 4.43
N ARG A 59 -10.63 -14.84 5.35
CA ARG A 59 -10.64 -16.30 5.16
C ARG A 59 -11.93 -16.70 4.45
N GLN A 60 -11.82 -17.46 3.36
CA GLN A 60 -12.95 -18.03 2.63
C GLN A 60 -12.74 -19.54 2.53
N GLY A 61 -13.38 -20.28 3.44
CA GLY A 61 -13.15 -21.73 3.56
C GLY A 61 -11.70 -22.04 3.94
N ASP A 62 -11.00 -22.72 3.04
CA ASP A 62 -9.60 -23.13 3.19
C ASP A 62 -8.61 -22.16 2.50
N GLU A 63 -9.11 -21.07 1.90
CA GLU A 63 -8.29 -20.04 1.28
C GLU A 63 -8.25 -18.77 2.12
N TYR A 64 -7.17 -18.01 1.94
CA TYR A 64 -7.09 -16.62 2.40
C TYR A 64 -7.02 -15.68 1.19
N ILE A 65 -7.69 -14.54 1.31
CA ILE A 65 -7.66 -13.48 0.30
C ILE A 65 -7.05 -12.25 0.94
N LEU A 66 -5.89 -11.82 0.43
CA LEU A 66 -5.29 -10.53 0.73
C LEU A 66 -5.78 -9.51 -0.30
N ARG A 67 -6.57 -8.53 0.16
CA ARG A 67 -7.10 -7.45 -0.67
C ARG A 67 -6.31 -6.17 -0.44
N LEU A 68 -5.77 -5.61 -1.52
CA LEU A 68 -4.93 -4.42 -1.55
C LEU A 68 -5.62 -3.34 -2.39
N PRO A 69 -6.21 -2.30 -1.77
CA PRO A 69 -6.78 -1.19 -2.51
C PRO A 69 -5.74 -0.46 -3.35
N LEU A 70 -6.03 -0.29 -4.65
CA LEU A 70 -5.18 0.36 -5.64
C LEU A 70 -6.03 1.36 -6.46
N PRO A 71 -6.52 2.44 -5.83
CA PRO A 71 -7.53 3.33 -6.42
C PRO A 71 -7.10 4.05 -7.71
N HIS A 72 -5.79 4.17 -7.97
CA HIS A 72 -5.20 4.94 -9.07
C HIS A 72 -4.45 4.08 -10.09
N VAL A 73 -4.48 2.76 -9.93
CA VAL A 73 -3.80 1.85 -10.84
C VAL A 73 -4.76 1.47 -11.97
N GLU A 74 -4.43 1.87 -13.19
CA GLU A 74 -5.06 1.29 -14.38
C GLU A 74 -4.56 -0.15 -14.55
N MET A 75 -5.43 -1.04 -15.03
CA MET A 75 -5.15 -2.46 -15.19
C MET A 75 -3.96 -2.67 -16.15
N ASN A 76 -2.76 -2.73 -15.59
CA ASN A 76 -1.52 -3.06 -16.25
C ASN A 76 -1.11 -4.50 -15.90
N LYS A 77 -0.09 -5.03 -16.56
CA LYS A 77 0.50 -6.31 -16.17
C LYS A 77 0.96 -6.24 -14.71
N VAL A 78 0.35 -7.05 -13.86
CA VAL A 78 0.73 -7.22 -12.45
C VAL A 78 1.78 -8.33 -12.39
N LEU A 79 2.93 -8.03 -11.78
CA LEU A 79 3.92 -9.05 -11.42
C LEU A 79 3.90 -9.22 -9.90
N MET A 80 3.92 -10.47 -9.45
CA MET A 80 3.95 -10.80 -8.03
C MET A 80 5.06 -11.81 -7.76
N THR A 81 5.87 -11.54 -6.74
CA THR A 81 6.96 -12.42 -6.31
C THR A 81 6.90 -12.61 -4.81
N LYS A 82 6.65 -13.84 -4.35
CA LYS A 82 6.66 -14.18 -2.92
C LYS A 82 8.06 -14.65 -2.52
N LYS A 83 8.60 -14.08 -1.45
CA LYS A 83 9.91 -14.43 -0.90
C LYS A 83 9.80 -14.57 0.62
N GLY A 84 9.69 -15.80 1.10
CA GLY A 84 9.49 -16.07 2.52
C GLY A 84 8.16 -15.47 3.02
N ASP A 85 8.26 -14.54 3.95
CA ASP A 85 7.17 -13.76 4.54
C ASP A 85 6.95 -12.40 3.84
N GLU A 86 7.54 -12.18 2.67
CA GLU A 86 7.33 -10.97 1.87
C GLU A 86 6.61 -11.27 0.55
N MET A 87 5.73 -10.36 0.15
CA MET A 87 5.09 -10.32 -1.15
C MET A 87 5.47 -9.01 -1.86
N ILE A 88 6.16 -9.14 -2.98
CA ILE A 88 6.51 -8.01 -3.85
C ILE A 88 5.44 -7.91 -4.93
N VAL A 89 4.78 -6.76 -5.03
CA VAL A 89 3.77 -6.47 -6.05
C VAL A 89 4.26 -5.33 -6.93
N GLU A 90 4.35 -5.57 -8.24
CA GLU A 90 4.78 -4.60 -9.25
C GLU A 90 3.67 -4.37 -10.29
N ILE A 91 3.27 -3.11 -10.48
CA ILE A 91 2.22 -2.71 -11.42
C ILE A 91 2.61 -1.39 -12.10
N GLY A 92 3.04 -1.46 -13.36
CA GLY A 92 3.58 -0.28 -14.05
C GLY A 92 4.80 0.30 -13.34
N ASN A 93 4.70 1.54 -12.85
CA ASN A 93 5.75 2.21 -12.07
C ASN A 93 5.57 2.08 -10.54
N PHE A 94 4.55 1.34 -10.10
CA PHE A 94 4.27 1.08 -8.70
C PHE A 94 4.94 -0.23 -8.29
N LYS A 95 5.78 -0.19 -7.25
CA LYS A 95 6.37 -1.37 -6.60
C LYS A 95 6.15 -1.26 -5.09
N ARG A 96 5.58 -2.30 -4.50
CA ARG A 96 5.34 -2.37 -3.07
C ARG A 96 5.80 -3.71 -2.52
N ASP A 97 6.62 -3.65 -1.48
CA ASP A 97 7.00 -4.79 -0.67
C ASP A 97 6.01 -4.88 0.51
N ILE A 98 5.39 -6.04 0.67
CA ILE A 98 4.33 -6.27 1.67
C ILE A 98 4.78 -7.40 2.58
N THR A 99 4.94 -7.11 3.86
CA THR A 99 5.12 -8.15 4.88
C THR A 99 3.82 -8.93 5.05
N LEU A 100 3.88 -10.23 4.81
CA LEU A 100 2.78 -11.16 4.99
C LEU A 100 2.68 -11.56 6.46
N PRO A 101 1.48 -11.48 7.08
CA PRO A 101 1.27 -12.09 8.38
C PRO A 101 1.56 -13.60 8.33
N SER A 102 1.91 -14.18 9.47
CA SER A 102 2.31 -15.59 9.59
C SER A 102 1.30 -16.59 9.00
N VAL A 103 0.01 -16.24 9.01
CA VAL A 103 -1.06 -17.05 8.43
C VAL A 103 -0.97 -17.17 6.90
N LEU A 104 -0.33 -16.20 6.23
CA LEU A 104 -0.12 -16.17 4.78
C LEU A 104 1.31 -16.54 4.37
N SER A 105 2.30 -16.32 5.24
CA SER A 105 3.72 -16.58 4.93
C SER A 105 3.98 -18.05 4.60
N ASN A 106 3.21 -18.97 5.19
CA ASN A 106 3.34 -20.41 4.96
C ASN A 106 2.42 -20.94 3.85
N GLN A 107 1.65 -20.05 3.20
CA GLN A 107 0.74 -20.39 2.11
C GLN A 107 1.38 -20.09 0.75
N GLU A 108 0.84 -20.70 -0.30
CA GLU A 108 1.19 -20.37 -1.68
C GLU A 108 0.26 -19.31 -2.25
N ALA A 109 0.83 -18.30 -2.91
CA ALA A 109 0.05 -17.30 -3.64
C ALA A 109 -0.30 -17.86 -5.02
N THR A 110 -1.58 -18.17 -5.26
CA THR A 110 -2.01 -18.93 -6.45
C THR A 110 -2.56 -18.02 -7.55
N VAL A 111 -3.41 -17.06 -7.18
CA VAL A 111 -4.17 -16.24 -8.13
C VAL A 111 -4.17 -14.78 -7.69
N ALA A 112 -4.03 -13.88 -8.66
CA ALA A 112 -4.20 -12.45 -8.46
C ALA A 112 -5.32 -11.91 -9.37
N ARG A 113 -6.26 -11.16 -8.82
CA ARG A 113 -7.36 -10.55 -9.59
C ARG A 113 -7.55 -9.10 -9.20
N PHE A 114 -7.89 -8.27 -10.17
CA PHE A 114 -8.26 -6.88 -9.90
C PHE A 114 -9.78 -6.75 -9.84
N VAL A 115 -10.32 -6.44 -8.66
CA VAL A 115 -11.76 -6.35 -8.39
C VAL A 115 -12.03 -5.06 -7.62
N ASN A 116 -12.98 -4.25 -8.09
CA ASN A 116 -13.43 -3.03 -7.39
C ASN A 116 -12.26 -2.11 -6.95
N LYS A 117 -11.32 -1.83 -7.85
CA LYS A 117 -10.11 -1.01 -7.60
C LYS A 117 -9.17 -1.58 -6.53
N ALA A 118 -9.16 -2.89 -6.33
CA ALA A 118 -8.24 -3.57 -5.44
C ALA A 118 -7.64 -4.81 -6.11
N LEU A 119 -6.39 -5.11 -5.79
CA LEU A 119 -5.76 -6.39 -6.10
C LEU A 119 -6.11 -7.40 -5.00
N GLU A 120 -6.73 -8.49 -5.37
CA GLU A 120 -7.01 -9.63 -4.51
C GLU A 120 -6.03 -10.75 -4.83
N ILE A 121 -5.26 -11.17 -3.83
CA ILE A 121 -4.28 -12.24 -3.90
C ILE A 121 -4.81 -13.41 -3.09
N HIS A 122 -5.02 -14.55 -3.75
CA HIS A 122 -5.48 -15.78 -3.13
C HIS A 122 -4.29 -16.59 -2.63
N PHE A 123 -4.43 -17.09 -1.41
CA PHE A 123 -3.47 -17.93 -0.73
C PHE A 123 -4.11 -19.25 -0.36
N THR A 124 -3.46 -20.36 -0.72
CA THR A 124 -3.90 -21.72 -0.39
C THR A 124 -2.79 -22.50 0.31
N VAL A 125 -3.19 -23.57 1.00
CA VAL A 125 -2.23 -24.54 1.55
C VAL A 125 -1.34 -25.06 0.41
N PRO A 126 -0.01 -25.12 0.61
CA PRO A 126 0.89 -25.69 -0.39
C PRO A 126 0.42 -27.08 -0.79
N ASP A 127 0.40 -27.36 -2.09
CA ASP A 127 -0.03 -28.67 -2.57
C ASP A 127 1.03 -29.72 -2.23
N VAL A 128 0.71 -30.60 -1.27
CA VAL A 128 1.64 -31.62 -0.77
C VAL A 128 1.73 -32.83 -1.73
N SER A 129 1.17 -32.75 -2.93
CA SER A 129 0.95 -33.90 -3.82
C SER A 129 1.95 -34.06 -4.98
N SER A 130 3.02 -33.27 -5.07
CA SER A 130 3.98 -33.35 -6.19
C SER A 130 5.37 -33.90 -5.84
N ASP A 131 5.50 -34.80 -4.85
CA ASP A 131 6.81 -35.43 -4.53
C ASP A 131 6.71 -36.93 -4.18
N SER A 132 5.75 -37.62 -4.80
CA SER A 132 5.62 -39.08 -4.76
C SER A 132 5.53 -39.65 -6.17
N ASP A 133 6.63 -39.58 -6.93
CA ASP A 133 6.91 -40.49 -8.04
C ASP A 133 8.35 -40.31 -8.55
N VAL A 134 9.33 -40.84 -7.80
CA VAL A 134 10.49 -41.54 -8.40
C VAL A 134 10.93 -42.64 -7.42
N ALA A 135 10.40 -43.84 -7.62
CA ALA A 135 11.01 -45.08 -7.15
C ALA A 135 11.88 -45.67 -8.26
#